data_AF-A0A6G7H9B4-F1
#
_entry.id   AF-A0A6G7H9B4-F1
#
_cell.length_a   1.000
_cell.length_b   1.000
_cell.length_c   1.000
_cell.angle_alpha   90.00
_cell.angle_beta   90.00
_cell.angle_gamma   90.00
#
_symmetry.space_group_name_H-M   'P 1'
#
loop_
_entity.id
_entity.type
_entity.pdbx_description
1 polymer ?
#
loop_
_entity_poly.entity_id
_entity_poly.type
_entity_poly.pdbx_seq_one_letter_code
_entity_poly.pdbx_strand_id
1 'polypeptide(L)'
;CLSCRLFYYRLWELYKKVKRNSTPPLSLYGQLLWREFFYTAATNNPKFDRMEGNPICIQIPWDRNPEALAKWAEGKTGFPWIDAIMTQLRQEGWIHHLARHAVACFLTRGDLWISWESGVRVFDELLLDADFSVNAGSW
;
A
#
# COMPACT_ATOMS: atom_id res chain seq x y z
N CYS A 1 -17.96 2.53 -3.36
CA CYS A 1 -19.07 2.73 -2.39
C CYS A 1 -19.20 4.15 -1.84
N LEU A 2 -18.16 5.00 -1.84
CA LEU A 2 -18.21 6.38 -1.34
C LEU A 2 -17.49 7.32 -2.32
N SER A 3 -18.03 8.52 -2.57
CA SER A 3 -17.36 9.54 -3.39
C SER A 3 -16.25 10.23 -2.59
N CYS A 4 -15.03 10.29 -3.16
CA CYS A 4 -13.91 11.01 -2.55
C CYS A 4 -14.19 12.51 -2.38
N ARG A 5 -14.94 13.11 -3.31
CA ARG A 5 -15.36 14.52 -3.27
C ARG A 5 -16.32 14.75 -2.11
N LEU A 6 -17.32 13.87 -1.94
CA LEU A 6 -18.24 13.95 -0.81
C LEU A 6 -17.48 13.84 0.51
N PHE A 7 -16.55 12.89 0.62
CA PHE A 7 -15.75 12.72 1.84
C PHE A 7 -14.89 13.95 2.15
N TYR A 8 -14.21 14.50 1.14
CA TYR A 8 -13.44 15.75 1.25
C TYR A 8 -14.30 16.90 1.78
N TYR A 9 -15.46 17.16 1.17
CA TYR A 9 -16.34 18.24 1.59
C TYR A 9 -16.86 18.05 3.02
N ARG A 10 -17.24 16.84 3.41
CA ARG A 10 -17.69 16.55 4.78
C ARG A 10 -16.59 16.75 5.82
N LEU A 11 -15.35 16.35 5.53
CA LEU A 11 -14.19 16.63 6.39
C LEU A 11 -13.95 18.14 6.54
N TRP A 12 -13.98 18.87 5.42
CA TRP A 12 -13.79 20.31 5.39
C TRP A 12 -14.86 21.06 6.20
N GLU A 13 -16.14 20.73 6.00
CA GLU A 13 -17.27 21.33 6.72
C GLU A 13 -17.14 21.09 8.23
N LEU A 14 -16.89 19.83 8.62
CA LEU A 14 -16.74 19.46 10.02
C LEU A 14 -15.56 20.18 10.67
N TYR A 15 -14.42 20.22 9.99
CA TYR A 15 -13.23 20.89 10.49
C TYR A 15 -13.50 22.38 10.71
N LYS A 16 -14.10 23.07 9.73
CA LYS A 16 -14.46 24.49 9.86
C LYS A 16 -15.42 24.73 11.02
N LYS A 17 -16.40 23.85 11.22
CA LYS A 17 -17.34 23.94 12.34
C LYS A 17 -16.64 23.81 13.70
N VAL A 18 -15.77 22.81 13.85
CA VAL A 18 -15.10 22.51 15.13
C VAL A 18 -13.96 23.48 15.43
N LYS A 19 -13.22 23.91 14.40
CA LYS A 19 -12.04 24.77 14.53
C LYS A 19 -12.32 26.23 14.22
N ARG A 20 -13.59 26.65 14.29
CA ARG A 20 -14.04 28.06 14.19
C ARG A 20 -13.53 28.76 12.92
N ASN A 21 -13.78 28.14 11.77
CA ASN A 21 -13.39 28.61 10.45
C ASN A 21 -11.88 28.75 10.20
N SER A 22 -11.03 28.07 10.99
CA SER A 22 -9.60 28.00 10.66
C SER A 22 -9.34 27.23 9.37
N THR A 23 -8.23 27.55 8.70
CA THR A 23 -7.78 26.83 7.50
C THR A 23 -7.36 25.40 7.89
N PRO A 24 -7.93 24.36 7.26
CA PRO A 24 -7.52 22.99 7.54
C PRO A 24 -6.09 22.71 7.09
N PRO A 25 -5.27 22.00 7.89
CA PRO A 25 -3.95 21.55 7.45
C PRO A 25 -4.09 20.44 6.40
N LEU A 26 -3.07 20.28 5.55
CA LEU A 26 -3.05 19.22 4.53
C LEU A 26 -3.15 17.81 5.12
N SER A 27 -2.63 17.60 6.33
CA SER A 27 -2.69 16.32 7.04
C SER A 27 -4.12 15.82 7.28
N LEU A 28 -5.12 16.71 7.33
CA LEU A 28 -6.53 16.33 7.42
C LEU A 28 -6.97 15.49 6.22
N TYR A 29 -6.40 15.76 5.04
CA TYR A 29 -6.72 15.09 3.79
C TYR A 29 -5.65 14.09 3.36
N GLY A 30 -4.69 13.75 4.24
CA GLY A 30 -3.52 12.96 3.88
C GLY A 30 -3.84 11.66 3.16
N GLN A 31 -4.86 10.93 3.63
CA GLN A 31 -5.35 9.70 2.99
C GLN A 31 -5.88 9.92 1.57
N LEU A 32 -6.61 11.02 1.34
CA LEU A 32 -7.12 11.37 0.01
C LEU A 32 -5.98 11.81 -0.92
N LEU A 33 -5.07 12.63 -0.41
CA LEU A 33 -3.98 13.18 -1.21
C LEU A 33 -2.95 12.12 -1.59
N TRP A 34 -2.66 11.15 -0.71
CA TRP A 34 -1.83 9.99 -1.05
C TRP A 34 -2.44 9.14 -2.15
N ARG A 35 -3.76 8.91 -2.10
CA ARG A 35 -4.49 8.24 -3.17
C ARG A 35 -4.33 8.98 -4.50
N GLU A 36 -4.63 10.29 -4.52
CA GLU A 36 -4.52 11.12 -5.75
C GLU A 36 -3.09 11.21 -6.29
N PHE A 37 -2.09 11.25 -5.40
CA PHE A 37 -0.68 11.25 -5.78
C PHE A 37 -0.33 10.01 -6.61
N PHE A 38 -0.71 8.82 -6.16
CA PHE A 38 -0.40 7.59 -6.88
C PHE A 38 -1.17 7.45 -8.19
N TYR A 39 -2.45 7.86 -8.25
CA TYR A 39 -3.16 7.90 -9.54
C TYR A 39 -2.48 8.83 -10.54
N THR A 40 -2.05 10.01 -10.09
CA THR A 40 -1.34 10.97 -10.94
C THR A 40 0.00 10.43 -11.42
N ALA A 41 0.74 9.71 -10.56
CA ALA A 41 2.01 9.10 -10.91
C ALA A 41 1.85 7.94 -11.91
N ALA A 42 0.79 7.13 -11.76
CA ALA A 42 0.57 5.94 -12.58
C ALA A 42 -0.08 6.23 -13.94
N THR A 43 -0.86 7.31 -14.06
CA THR A 43 -1.78 7.52 -15.21
C THR A 43 -1.13 7.46 -16.60
N ASN A 44 0.14 7.84 -16.74
CA ASN A 44 0.88 7.85 -18.00
C ASN A 44 2.02 6.82 -18.04
N ASN A 45 2.08 5.93 -17.05
CA ASN A 45 3.11 4.90 -16.95
C ASN A 45 2.47 3.50 -17.02
N PRO A 46 2.39 2.88 -18.22
CA PRO A 46 1.81 1.55 -18.37
C PRO A 46 2.64 0.43 -17.71
N LYS A 47 3.83 0.75 -17.19
CA LYS A 47 4.71 -0.19 -16.49
C LYS A 47 4.86 0.17 -15.00
N PHE A 48 3.92 0.94 -14.43
CA PHE A 48 4.02 1.42 -13.05
C PHE A 48 4.09 0.30 -12.01
N ASP A 49 3.52 -0.87 -12.33
CA ASP A 49 3.51 -2.10 -11.52
C ASP A 49 4.69 -3.06 -11.79
N ARG A 50 5.68 -2.63 -12.57
CA ARG A 50 6.87 -3.43 -12.89
C ARG A 50 8.15 -2.68 -12.53
N MET A 51 9.22 -3.42 -12.29
CA MET A 51 10.56 -2.87 -12.14
C MET A 51 11.19 -2.66 -13.52
N GLU A 52 11.23 -3.70 -14.35
CA GLU A 52 11.91 -3.63 -15.63
C GLU A 52 11.19 -2.71 -16.63
N GLY A 53 11.93 -1.69 -17.10
CA GLY A 53 11.42 -0.70 -18.04
C GLY A 53 10.48 0.34 -17.45
N ASN A 54 10.29 0.36 -16.13
CA ASN A 54 9.60 1.45 -15.43
C ASN A 54 10.58 2.61 -15.19
N PRO A 55 10.34 3.80 -15.78
CA PRO A 55 11.31 4.90 -15.77
C PRO A 55 11.58 5.49 -14.39
N ILE A 56 10.70 5.24 -13.41
CA ILE A 56 10.83 5.77 -12.04
C ILE A 56 11.25 4.69 -11.03
N CYS A 57 11.33 3.42 -11.45
CA CYS A 57 11.69 2.32 -10.55
C CYS A 57 13.19 2.04 -10.61
N ILE A 58 13.82 1.98 -9.43
CA ILE A 58 15.23 1.60 -9.31
C ILE A 58 15.37 0.12 -9.65
N GLN A 59 16.34 -0.20 -10.51
CA GLN A 59 16.63 -1.58 -10.88
C GLN A 59 17.44 -2.25 -9.77
N ILE A 60 16.81 -3.18 -9.05
CA ILE A 60 17.41 -3.90 -7.93
C ILE A 60 17.48 -5.40 -8.29
N PRO A 61 18.62 -6.06 -8.10
CA PRO A 61 18.76 -7.49 -8.33
C PRO A 61 18.10 -8.28 -7.19
N TRP A 62 16.78 -8.30 -7.15
CA TRP A 62 16.01 -9.07 -6.19
C TRP A 62 16.18 -10.58 -6.41
N ASP A 63 16.11 -11.35 -5.33
CA ASP A 63 16.22 -12.79 -5.39
C ASP A 63 14.90 -13.45 -5.84
N ARG A 64 15.04 -14.63 -6.45
CA ARG A 64 13.91 -15.52 -6.74
C ARG A 64 13.88 -16.65 -5.73
N ASN A 65 13.08 -16.49 -4.69
CA ASN A 65 12.89 -17.50 -3.65
C ASN A 65 11.40 -17.81 -3.44
N PRO A 66 10.82 -18.74 -4.24
CA PRO A 66 9.40 -19.08 -4.15
C PRO A 66 8.98 -19.65 -2.79
N GLU A 67 9.87 -20.38 -2.11
CA GLU A 67 9.56 -20.95 -0.79
C GLU A 67 9.43 -19.86 0.27
N ALA A 68 10.38 -18.91 0.31
CA ALA A 68 10.31 -17.78 1.23
C ALA A 68 9.10 -16.88 0.93
N LEU A 69 8.79 -16.65 -0.35
CA LEU A 69 7.58 -15.93 -0.76
C LEU A 69 6.31 -16.63 -0.25
N ALA A 70 6.21 -17.95 -0.41
CA ALA A 70 5.05 -18.71 0.05
C ALA A 70 4.90 -18.63 1.58
N LYS A 71 5.99 -18.79 2.34
CA LYS A 71 5.97 -18.63 3.81
C LYS A 71 5.48 -17.24 4.22
N TRP A 72 5.94 -16.18 3.57
CA TRP A 72 5.47 -14.83 3.83
C TRP A 72 3.98 -14.65 3.47
N ALA A 73 3.58 -15.06 2.26
CA ALA A 73 2.21 -14.90 1.78
C ALA A 73 1.18 -15.70 2.61
N GLU A 74 1.58 -16.84 3.17
CA GLU A 74 0.74 -17.70 4.01
C GLU A 74 0.81 -17.37 5.51
N GLY A 75 1.65 -16.42 5.94
CA GLY A 75 1.84 -16.10 7.36
C GLY A 75 2.51 -17.24 8.15
N LYS A 76 3.56 -17.83 7.57
CA LYS A 76 4.36 -18.95 8.12
C LYS A 76 5.86 -18.63 8.14
N THR A 77 6.21 -17.37 8.35
CA THR A 77 7.60 -16.89 8.42
C THR A 77 8.29 -17.34 9.70
N GLY A 78 7.53 -17.66 10.75
CA GLY A 78 8.05 -17.95 12.09
C GLY A 78 8.24 -16.69 12.94
N PHE A 79 7.94 -15.51 12.40
CA PHE A 79 7.90 -14.24 13.14
C PHE A 79 6.43 -13.91 13.46
N PRO A 80 5.98 -14.08 14.72
CA PRO A 80 4.56 -13.96 15.07
C PRO A 80 3.91 -12.65 14.65
N TRP A 81 4.67 -11.54 14.67
CA TRP A 81 4.21 -10.24 14.22
C TRP A 81 3.87 -10.21 12.74
N ILE A 82 4.76 -10.72 11.88
CA ILE A 82 4.56 -10.77 10.42
C ILE A 82 3.44 -11.76 10.09
N ASP A 83 3.46 -12.92 10.73
CA ASP A 83 2.49 -13.99 10.51
C ASP A 83 1.07 -13.56 10.88
N ALA A 84 0.91 -12.85 12.01
CA ALA A 84 -0.39 -12.31 12.42
C ALA A 84 -0.92 -11.27 11.43
N ILE A 85 -0.07 -10.39 10.90
CA ILE A 85 -0.48 -9.39 9.90
C ILE A 85 -0.93 -10.05 8.61
N MET A 86 -0.14 -11.00 8.10
CA MET A 86 -0.48 -11.69 6.84
C MET A 86 -1.72 -12.58 7.00
N THR A 87 -1.92 -13.16 8.19
CA THR A 87 -3.15 -13.88 8.54
C THR A 87 -4.36 -12.95 8.57
N GLN A 88 -4.26 -11.78 9.22
CA GLN A 88 -5.34 -10.79 9.24
C GLN A 88 -5.68 -10.33 7.82
N LEU A 89 -4.66 -10.01 7.01
CA LEU A 89 -4.86 -9.61 5.61
C LEU A 89 -5.65 -10.67 4.84
N ARG A 90 -5.31 -11.95 4.99
CA ARG A 90 -6.00 -13.04 4.30
C ARG A 90 -7.42 -13.27 4.80
N GLN A 91 -7.68 -13.10 6.10
CA GLN A 91 -8.98 -13.37 6.71
C GLN A 91 -9.97 -12.21 6.51
N GLU A 92 -9.50 -10.97 6.61
CA GLU A 92 -10.33 -9.78 6.71
C GLU A 92 -10.19 -8.84 5.51
N GLY A 93 -9.12 -9.00 4.72
CA GLY A 93 -8.85 -8.19 3.55
C GLY A 93 -8.41 -6.76 3.83
N TRP A 94 -8.11 -6.42 5.08
CA TRP A 94 -7.57 -5.11 5.45
C TRP A 94 -6.58 -5.21 6.60
N ILE A 95 -5.50 -4.45 6.50
CA ILE A 95 -4.51 -4.25 7.57
C ILE A 95 -4.11 -2.78 7.65
N HIS A 96 -3.77 -2.35 8.87
CA HIS A 96 -3.32 -0.99 9.15
C HIS A 96 -2.07 -0.61 8.34
N HIS A 97 -1.92 0.65 7.94
CA HIS A 97 -0.79 1.09 7.10
C HIS A 97 0.60 0.76 7.68
N LEU A 98 0.77 0.88 9.00
CA LEU A 98 2.03 0.49 9.64
C LEU A 98 2.29 -1.03 9.59
N ALA A 99 1.22 -1.84 9.57
CA ALA A 99 1.35 -3.28 9.37
C ALA A 99 1.77 -3.59 7.93
N ARG A 100 1.23 -2.85 6.94
CA ARG A 100 1.68 -2.92 5.53
C ARG A 100 3.17 -2.60 5.43
N HIS A 101 3.63 -1.52 6.08
CA HIS A 101 5.06 -1.18 6.09
C HIS A 101 5.91 -2.30 6.67
N ALA A 102 5.47 -2.94 7.75
CA ALA A 102 6.22 -4.01 8.39
C ALA A 102 6.39 -5.22 7.46
N VAL A 103 5.30 -5.72 6.88
CA VAL A 103 5.34 -6.90 6.02
C VAL A 103 5.98 -6.62 4.66
N ALA A 104 5.83 -5.40 4.12
CA ALA A 104 6.50 -4.99 2.89
C ALA A 104 8.02 -4.87 3.09
N CYS A 105 8.45 -4.25 4.20
CA CYS A 105 9.87 -4.17 4.54
C CYS A 105 10.46 -5.57 4.74
N PHE A 106 9.77 -6.44 5.48
CA PHE A 106 10.22 -7.82 5.72
C PHE A 106 10.42 -8.59 4.41
N LEU A 107 9.45 -8.50 3.48
CA LEU A 107 9.56 -9.18 2.18
C LEU A 107 10.70 -8.65 1.31
N THR A 108 10.91 -7.34 1.31
CA THR A 108 11.80 -6.67 0.35
C THR A 108 13.16 -6.38 0.98
N ARG A 109 13.44 -5.11 1.28
CA ARG A 109 14.75 -4.59 1.69
C ARG A 109 15.15 -4.91 3.13
N GLY A 110 14.25 -5.48 3.92
CA GLY A 110 14.46 -5.80 5.33
C GLY A 110 15.13 -7.16 5.52
N ASP A 111 14.46 -8.22 5.06
CA ASP A 111 14.83 -9.58 5.47
C ASP A 111 14.92 -10.56 4.29
N LEU A 112 13.87 -10.69 3.45
CA LEU A 112 13.80 -11.77 2.45
C LEU A 112 14.43 -11.43 1.09
N TRP A 113 14.68 -10.15 0.80
CA TRP A 113 15.24 -9.67 -0.47
C TRP A 113 14.46 -10.12 -1.73
N ILE A 114 13.14 -10.26 -1.60
CA ILE A 114 12.24 -10.64 -2.70
C ILE A 114 11.66 -9.39 -3.34
N SER A 115 11.47 -9.42 -4.66
CA SER A 115 10.92 -8.29 -5.42
C SER A 115 9.56 -7.84 -4.89
N TRP A 116 9.42 -6.53 -4.74
CA TRP A 116 8.18 -5.84 -4.40
C TRP A 116 7.03 -6.20 -5.36
N GLU A 117 7.31 -6.54 -6.63
CA GLU A 117 6.32 -7.01 -7.60
C GLU A 117 5.59 -8.28 -7.12
N SER A 118 6.25 -9.13 -6.33
CA SER A 118 5.62 -10.33 -5.75
C SER A 118 4.67 -9.94 -4.61
N GLY A 119 5.06 -8.95 -3.82
CA GLY A 119 4.23 -8.37 -2.77
C GLY A 119 2.98 -7.69 -3.33
N VAL A 120 3.13 -6.92 -4.41
CA VAL A 120 2.02 -6.30 -5.16
C VAL A 120 0.98 -7.35 -5.52
N ARG A 121 1.40 -8.49 -6.12
CA ARG A 121 0.47 -9.56 -6.53
C ARG A 121 -0.29 -10.18 -5.36
N VAL A 122 0.38 -10.44 -4.24
CA VAL A 122 -0.28 -10.98 -3.04
C VAL A 122 -1.26 -9.96 -2.45
N PHE A 123 -0.90 -8.68 -2.44
CA PHE A 123 -1.80 -7.63 -1.97
C PHE A 123 -2.97 -7.42 -2.94
N ASP A 124 -2.76 -7.54 -4.25
CA ASP A 124 -3.82 -7.43 -5.25
C ASP A 124 -4.89 -8.52 -5.09
N GLU A 125 -4.48 -9.73 -4.68
CA GLU A 125 -5.39 -10.84 -4.40
C GLU A 125 -6.18 -10.66 -3.08
N LEU A 126 -5.55 -10.11 -2.04
CA LEU A 126 -6.10 -10.14 -0.67
C LEU A 126 -6.65 -8.80 -0.16
N LEU A 127 -6.09 -7.67 -0.60
CA LEU A 127 -6.32 -6.38 0.02
C LEU A 127 -7.52 -5.65 -0.61
N LEU A 128 -8.57 -5.40 0.17
CA LEU A 128 -9.83 -4.82 -0.29
C LEU A 128 -9.71 -3.38 -0.80
N ASP A 129 -8.72 -2.63 -0.31
CA ASP A 129 -8.47 -1.24 -0.73
C ASP A 129 -7.29 -1.11 -1.70
N ALA A 130 -6.81 -2.23 -2.26
CA ALA A 130 -5.86 -2.21 -3.35
C ALA A 130 -6.52 -1.68 -4.63
N ASP A 131 -5.87 -0.69 -5.23
CA ASP A 131 -6.06 -0.27 -6.62
C ASP A 131 -4.70 -0.41 -7.29
N PHE A 132 -4.67 -0.72 -8.59
CA PHE A 132 -3.44 -0.82 -9.38
C PHE A 132 -2.41 0.28 -9.05
N SER A 133 -2.84 1.54 -9.04
CA SER A 133 -1.94 2.69 -8.86
C SER A 133 -1.41 2.78 -7.43
N VAL A 134 -2.31 2.62 -6.46
CA VAL A 134 -1.99 2.76 -5.04
C VAL A 134 -1.16 1.57 -4.55
N ASN A 135 -1.50 0.36 -4.99
CA ASN A 135 -0.79 -0.86 -4.62
C ASN A 135 0.63 -0.84 -5.18
N ALA A 136 0.79 -0.63 -6.49
CA ALA A 136 2.11 -0.55 -7.12
C ALA A 136 2.97 0.59 -6.58
N GLY A 137 2.39 1.76 -6.31
CA GLY A 137 3.14 2.90 -5.80
C GLY A 137 3.52 2.79 -4.32
N SER A 138 2.76 2.01 -3.53
CA SER A 138 3.05 1.79 -2.11
C SER A 138 4.15 0.75 -1.86
N TRP A 139 4.35 -0.16 -2.81
CA TRP A 139 5.37 -1.21 -2.81
C TRP A 139 6.69 -0.71 -3.39
#